data_AF-A0A1V3TRS1-F1
#
_entry.id   AF-A0A1V3TRS1-F1
#
_cell.length_a   1.000
_cell.length_b   1.000
_cell.length_c   1.000
_cell.angle_alpha   90.00
_cell.angle_beta   90.00
_cell.angle_gamma   90.00
#
_symmetry.space_group_name_H-M   'P 1'
#
loop_
_entity.id
_entity.type
_entity.pdbx_description
1 polymer ?
#
loop_
_entity_poly.entity_id
_entity_poly.type
_entity_poly.pdbx_seq_one_letter_code
_entity_poly.pdbx_strand_id
1 'polypeptide(L)'
;MSITYEDLCKQQQRYNHELVERRATLREQIRQLVNALAHDLNLQGKTYKKQLNDPAPTEPYVRTSDIDGNPCDFHQLKAEFNQNHNPYIQFGLIVALEDSPTTYPKKPVRLNITAQYVSENAFQFIFPNIENTPTFNVNADDDEQSKFAQVIEAYKQLVIKTYTI
;
A
#
# COMPACT_ATOMS: atom_id res chain seq x y z
N MET A 1 -2.07 9.99 -44.51
CA MET A 1 -2.52 10.98 -43.51
C MET A 1 -1.29 11.50 -42.80
N SER A 2 -1.08 12.82 -42.68
CA SER A 2 0.08 13.40 -41.99
C SER A 2 -0.31 13.78 -40.57
N ILE A 3 0.52 13.42 -39.59
CA ILE A 3 0.31 13.76 -38.17
C ILE A 3 0.65 15.24 -37.98
N THR A 4 -0.27 16.02 -37.42
CA THR A 4 -0.07 17.45 -37.17
C THR A 4 0.49 17.71 -35.76
N TYR A 5 1.03 18.90 -35.53
CA TYR A 5 1.43 19.34 -34.19
C TYR A 5 0.25 19.30 -33.19
N GLU A 6 -0.95 19.68 -33.63
CA GLU A 6 -2.15 19.64 -32.79
C GLU A 6 -2.52 18.20 -32.39
N ASP A 7 -2.36 17.23 -33.30
CA ASP A 7 -2.56 15.81 -33.00
C ASP A 7 -1.57 15.32 -31.93
N LEU A 8 -0.30 15.74 -32.01
CA LEU A 8 0.72 15.42 -31.00
C LEU A 8 0.37 16.03 -29.64
N CYS A 9 -0.10 17.28 -29.59
CA CYS A 9 -0.54 17.92 -28.35
C CYS A 9 -1.73 17.20 -27.72
N LYS A 10 -2.74 16.80 -28.52
CA LYS A 10 -3.89 16.03 -28.04
C LYS A 10 -3.47 14.66 -27.50
N GLN A 11 -2.56 13.97 -28.20
CA GLN A 11 -2.00 12.69 -27.76
C GLN A 11 -1.29 12.84 -26.40
N GLN A 12 -0.47 13.89 -26.25
CA GLN A 12 0.24 14.16 -25.00
C GLN A 12 -0.72 14.47 -23.84
N GLN A 13 -1.76 15.27 -24.07
CA GLN A 13 -2.77 15.59 -23.05
C GLN A 13 -3.50 14.32 -22.58
N ARG A 14 -3.96 13.48 -23.51
CA ARG A 14 -4.62 12.20 -23.19
C ARG A 14 -3.71 11.28 -22.39
N TYR A 15 -2.46 11.13 -22.83
CA TYR A 15 -1.47 10.33 -22.14
C TYR A 15 -1.22 10.81 -20.70
N ASN A 16 -1.05 12.13 -20.51
CA ASN A 16 -0.84 12.69 -19.18
C ASN A 16 -2.05 12.47 -18.25
N HIS A 17 -3.26 12.58 -18.80
CA HIS A 17 -4.48 12.30 -18.04
C HIS A 17 -4.53 10.84 -17.59
N GLU A 18 -4.29 9.91 -18.51
CA GLU A 18 -4.26 8.48 -18.21
C GLU A 18 -3.19 8.14 -17.16
N LEU A 19 -2.01 8.76 -17.21
CA LEU A 19 -1.00 8.61 -16.16
C LEU A 19 -1.45 9.11 -14.79
N VAL A 20 -2.23 10.20 -14.73
CA VAL A 20 -2.81 10.70 -13.47
C VAL A 20 -3.79 9.69 -12.90
N GLU A 21 -4.69 9.18 -13.73
CA GLU A 21 -5.71 8.20 -13.33
C GLU A 21 -5.05 6.91 -12.82
N ARG A 22 -4.12 6.32 -13.58
CA ARG A 22 -3.43 5.09 -13.16
C ARG A 22 -2.72 5.22 -11.82
N ARG A 23 -2.10 6.38 -11.53
CA ARG A 23 -1.49 6.67 -10.21
C ARG A 23 -2.52 6.79 -9.10
N ALA A 24 -3.64 7.45 -9.37
CA ALA A 24 -4.73 7.60 -8.40
C ALA A 24 -5.33 6.22 -8.06
N THR A 25 -5.60 5.40 -9.08
CA THR A 25 -6.09 4.03 -8.92
C THR A 25 -5.13 3.19 -8.08
N LEU A 26 -3.83 3.24 -8.34
CA LEU A 26 -2.85 2.47 -7.58
C LEU A 26 -2.82 2.89 -6.09
N ARG A 27 -2.88 4.19 -5.79
CA ARG A 27 -2.97 4.70 -4.41
C ARG A 27 -4.27 4.26 -3.73
N GLU A 28 -5.37 4.23 -4.47
CA GLU A 28 -6.64 3.74 -3.97
C GLU A 28 -6.58 2.25 -3.63
N GLN A 29 -5.96 1.42 -4.47
CA GLN A 29 -5.74 0.00 -4.14
C GLN A 29 -4.87 -0.19 -2.89
N ILE A 30 -3.84 0.64 -2.69
CA ILE A 30 -3.04 0.62 -1.46
C ILE A 30 -3.90 1.00 -0.24
N ARG A 31 -4.72 2.05 -0.35
CA ARG A 31 -5.65 2.46 0.71
C ARG A 31 -6.62 1.34 1.07
N GLN A 32 -7.18 0.65 0.07
CA GLN A 32 -8.08 -0.47 0.27
C GLN A 32 -7.38 -1.67 0.94
N LEU A 33 -6.14 -2.00 0.54
CA LEU A 33 -5.34 -3.03 1.20
C LEU A 33 -5.11 -2.70 2.68
N VAL A 34 -4.75 -1.45 3.02
CA VAL A 34 -4.55 -1.00 4.40
C VAL A 34 -5.82 -1.17 5.23
N ASN A 35 -6.97 -0.77 4.67
CA ASN A 35 -8.26 -0.93 5.33
C ASN A 35 -8.65 -2.39 5.50
N ALA A 36 -8.42 -3.22 4.49
CA ALA A 36 -8.71 -4.65 4.53
C ALA A 36 -7.85 -5.36 5.59
N LEU A 37 -6.56 -5.01 5.70
CA LEU A 37 -5.69 -5.52 6.78
C LEU A 37 -6.18 -5.05 8.16
N ALA A 38 -6.55 -3.79 8.31
CA ALA A 38 -7.09 -3.28 9.56
C ALA A 38 -8.41 -3.97 9.94
N HIS A 39 -9.26 -4.26 8.96
CA HIS A 39 -10.50 -4.99 9.17
C HIS A 39 -10.24 -6.45 9.59
N ASP A 40 -9.41 -7.18 8.85
CA ASP A 40 -9.03 -8.57 9.14
C ASP A 40 -8.45 -8.74 10.56
N LEU A 41 -7.68 -7.75 11.02
CA LEU A 41 -7.09 -7.74 12.36
C LEU A 41 -8.03 -7.19 13.46
N ASN A 42 -9.28 -6.81 13.14
CA ASN A 42 -10.21 -6.14 14.05
C ASN A 42 -9.65 -4.82 14.63
N LEU A 43 -8.90 -4.07 13.83
CA LEU A 43 -8.25 -2.79 14.14
C LEU A 43 -8.85 -1.60 13.38
N GLN A 44 -9.90 -1.81 12.58
CA GLN A 44 -10.55 -0.76 11.82
C GLN A 44 -11.03 0.37 12.74
N GLY A 45 -10.60 1.61 12.46
CA GLY A 45 -10.92 2.79 13.25
C GLY A 45 -10.25 2.85 14.64
N LYS A 46 -9.46 1.84 15.02
CA LYS A 46 -8.75 1.84 16.30
C LYS A 46 -7.47 2.67 16.20
N THR A 47 -7.30 3.54 17.19
CA THR A 47 -6.09 4.34 17.38
C THR A 47 -5.48 4.09 18.76
N TYR A 48 -4.20 4.42 18.90
CA TYR A 48 -3.47 4.37 20.16
C TYR A 48 -2.72 5.69 20.41
N LYS A 49 -2.28 5.87 21.65
CA LYS A 49 -1.39 6.97 22.02
C LYS A 49 0.05 6.62 21.65
N LYS A 50 0.77 7.49 20.94
CA LYS A 50 2.17 7.20 20.59
C LYS A 50 3.03 7.10 21.84
N GLN A 51 2.77 7.98 22.80
CA GLN A 51 3.37 8.03 24.12
C GLN A 51 2.28 8.01 25.20
N LEU A 52 2.59 7.48 26.38
CA LEU A 52 1.63 7.39 27.49
C LEU A 52 0.98 8.75 27.83
N ASN A 53 1.77 9.81 27.74
CA ASN A 53 1.37 11.16 28.13
C ASN A 53 0.63 11.93 27.02
N ASP A 54 0.39 11.33 25.85
CA ASP A 54 -0.37 11.99 24.79
C ASP A 54 -1.81 12.25 25.26
N PRO A 55 -2.40 13.40 24.91
CA PRO A 55 -3.72 13.79 25.39
C PRO A 55 -4.83 12.86 24.87
N ALA A 56 -4.68 12.32 23.66
CA ALA A 56 -5.67 11.47 23.00
C ALA A 56 -4.98 10.43 22.10
N PRO A 57 -5.63 9.27 21.86
CA PRO A 57 -5.14 8.27 20.91
C PRO A 57 -5.42 8.73 19.47
N THR A 58 -4.36 9.08 18.74
CA THR A 58 -4.47 9.57 17.35
C THR A 58 -3.75 8.69 16.34
N GLU A 59 -2.86 7.79 16.78
CA GLU A 59 -2.06 6.97 15.88
C GLU A 59 -2.84 5.72 15.48
N PRO A 60 -3.05 5.46 14.17
CA PRO A 60 -3.69 4.22 13.73
C PRO A 60 -2.76 3.02 13.92
N TYR A 61 -3.34 1.87 14.27
CA TYR A 61 -2.58 0.62 14.41
C TYR A 61 -2.01 0.10 13.08
N VAL A 62 -2.69 0.36 11.97
CA VAL A 62 -2.23 -0.01 10.62
C VAL A 62 -2.04 1.27 9.81
N ARG A 63 -0.86 1.47 9.22
CA ARG A 63 -0.55 2.68 8.44
C ARG A 63 0.49 2.44 7.36
N THR A 64 0.61 3.41 6.46
CA THR A 64 1.65 3.44 5.43
C THR A 64 2.85 4.29 5.85
N SER A 65 3.98 4.02 5.21
CA SER A 65 5.19 4.83 5.25
C SER A 65 5.80 4.92 3.86
N ASP A 66 6.61 5.93 3.61
CA ASP A 66 7.45 6.00 2.42
C ASP A 66 8.52 4.90 2.44
N ILE A 67 9.35 4.85 1.40
CA ILE A 67 10.42 3.84 1.27
C ILE A 67 11.51 3.99 2.35
N ASP A 68 11.70 5.20 2.87
CA ASP A 68 12.68 5.54 3.91
C ASP A 68 12.15 5.24 5.32
N GLY A 69 10.85 4.94 5.45
CA GLY A 69 10.20 4.56 6.70
C GLY A 69 9.51 5.72 7.43
N ASN A 70 9.41 6.90 6.81
CA ASN A 70 8.65 8.01 7.39
C ASN A 70 7.15 7.75 7.22
N PRO A 71 6.33 7.91 8.27
CA PRO A 71 4.88 7.83 8.15
C PRO A 71 4.38 8.82 7.10
N CYS A 72 3.52 8.36 6.19
CA CYS A 72 2.91 9.20 5.19
C CYS A 72 1.54 8.66 4.81
N ASP A 73 0.64 9.55 4.39
CA ASP A 73 -0.66 9.15 3.88
C ASP A 73 -0.54 8.54 2.48
N PHE A 74 -1.50 7.69 2.11
CA PHE A 74 -1.53 7.02 0.81
C PHE A 74 -1.47 7.99 -0.39
N HIS A 75 -2.01 9.20 -0.25
CA HIS A 75 -1.99 10.22 -1.31
C HIS A 75 -0.59 10.83 -1.53
N GLN A 76 0.28 10.76 -0.52
CA GLN A 76 1.65 11.27 -0.54
C GLN A 76 2.65 10.24 -1.09
N LEU A 77 2.24 8.97 -1.21
CA LEU A 77 3.09 7.92 -1.75
C LEU A 77 3.56 8.27 -3.15
N LYS A 78 4.89 8.28 -3.33
CA LYS A 78 5.54 8.58 -4.61
C LYS A 78 5.30 7.43 -5.58
N ALA A 79 4.77 7.76 -6.74
CA ALA A 79 4.65 6.83 -7.86
C ALA A 79 5.81 7.02 -8.82
N GLU A 80 6.39 5.91 -9.25
CA GLU A 80 7.43 5.83 -10.27
C GLU A 80 6.91 5.02 -11.46
N PHE A 81 7.65 4.95 -12.55
CA PHE A 81 7.22 4.29 -13.79
C PHE A 81 8.19 3.17 -14.16
N ASN A 82 7.64 2.00 -14.51
CA ASN A 82 8.44 0.91 -15.05
C ASN A 82 8.79 1.15 -16.54
N GLN A 83 9.52 0.21 -17.13
CA GLN A 83 9.94 0.27 -18.55
C GLN A 83 8.76 0.34 -19.53
N ASN A 84 7.58 -0.15 -19.13
CA ASN A 84 6.35 -0.10 -19.91
C ASN A 84 5.51 1.16 -19.63
N HIS A 85 6.05 2.14 -18.90
CA HIS A 85 5.37 3.36 -18.46
C HIS A 85 4.12 3.11 -17.58
N ASN A 86 4.04 1.95 -16.94
CA ASN A 86 3.02 1.69 -15.93
C ASN A 86 3.52 2.14 -14.56
N PRO A 87 2.65 2.80 -13.75
CA PRO A 87 3.06 3.26 -12.44
C PRO A 87 3.28 2.10 -11.48
N TYR A 88 4.26 2.24 -10.61
CA TYR A 88 4.43 1.44 -9.40
C TYR A 88 4.72 2.34 -8.21
N ILE A 89 4.40 1.87 -7.01
CA ILE A 89 4.61 2.58 -5.74
C ILE A 89 5.31 1.61 -4.79
N GLN A 90 6.44 2.03 -4.24
CA GLN A 90 7.11 1.35 -3.15
C GLN A 90 6.77 2.04 -1.84
N PHE A 91 6.32 1.26 -0.86
CA PHE A 91 5.87 1.78 0.43
C PHE A 91 6.12 0.76 1.54
N GLY A 92 6.15 1.23 2.79
CA GLY A 92 6.11 0.34 3.94
C GLY A 92 4.69 0.22 4.49
N LEU A 93 4.20 -1.01 4.63
CA LEU A 93 2.98 -1.30 5.40
C LEU A 93 3.37 -1.59 6.84
N ILE A 94 2.81 -0.83 7.77
CA ILE A 94 3.17 -0.86 9.19
C ILE A 94 1.99 -1.37 10.01
N VAL A 95 2.25 -2.32 10.90
CA VAL A 95 1.33 -2.71 11.99
C VAL A 95 2.03 -2.45 13.33
N ALA A 96 1.35 -1.73 14.23
CA ALA A 96 1.80 -1.53 15.59
C ALA A 96 1.42 -2.73 16.47
N LEU A 97 2.41 -3.38 17.09
CA LEU A 97 2.22 -4.51 18.00
C LEU A 97 2.47 -4.09 19.45
N GLU A 98 1.97 -4.88 20.39
CA GLU A 98 2.05 -4.63 21.82
C GLU A 98 2.03 -5.93 22.62
N ASP A 99 2.77 -5.98 23.73
CA ASP A 99 2.71 -7.11 24.67
C ASP A 99 1.40 -7.09 25.47
N SER A 100 0.85 -5.89 25.70
CA SER A 100 -0.46 -5.68 26.32
C SER A 100 -1.09 -4.36 25.85
N PRO A 101 -2.42 -4.19 25.99
CA PRO A 101 -3.12 -2.96 25.62
C PRO A 101 -2.56 -1.69 26.27
N THR A 102 -1.98 -1.80 27.47
CA THR A 102 -1.42 -0.67 28.23
C THR A 102 0.09 -0.49 28.05
N THR A 103 0.76 -1.35 27.27
CA THR A 103 2.21 -1.23 27.01
C THR A 103 2.48 -0.08 26.02
N TYR A 104 3.43 0.81 26.37
CA TYR A 104 3.91 1.91 25.52
C TYR A 104 5.44 2.00 25.54
N PRO A 105 6.10 2.44 24.45
CA PRO A 105 5.50 2.68 23.13
C PRO A 105 5.10 1.37 22.44
N LYS A 106 4.13 1.44 21.53
CA LYS A 106 3.81 0.31 20.65
C LYS A 106 5.00 0.02 19.73
N LYS A 107 5.22 -1.24 19.37
CA LYS A 107 6.31 -1.68 18.50
C LYS A 107 5.86 -1.70 17.04
N PRO A 108 6.33 -0.77 16.18
CA PRO A 108 5.97 -0.80 14.76
C PRO A 108 6.71 -1.93 14.05
N VAL A 109 5.97 -2.73 13.29
CA VAL A 109 6.51 -3.73 12.37
C VAL A 109 6.22 -3.26 10.97
N ARG A 110 7.28 -3.11 10.17
CA ARG A 110 7.22 -2.58 8.81
C ARG A 110 7.64 -3.66 7.81
N LEU A 111 6.79 -3.93 6.83
CA LEU A 111 7.17 -4.71 5.65
C LEU A 111 7.14 -3.80 4.41
N ASN A 112 8.18 -3.88 3.59
CA ASN A 112 8.23 -3.19 2.31
C ASN A 112 7.36 -3.94 1.30
N ILE A 113 6.55 -3.18 0.57
CA ILE A 113 5.68 -3.67 -0.50
C ILE A 113 5.85 -2.78 -1.73
N THR A 114 5.93 -3.41 -2.90
CA THR A 114 5.77 -2.72 -4.19
C THR A 114 4.38 -3.03 -4.72
N ALA A 115 3.55 -2.00 -4.87
CA ALA A 115 2.30 -2.09 -5.63
C ALA A 115 2.57 -1.70 -7.08
N GLN A 116 2.14 -2.50 -8.04
CA GLN A 116 2.37 -2.27 -9.47
C GLN A 116 1.06 -2.32 -10.24
N TYR A 117 0.86 -1.34 -11.13
CA TYR A 117 -0.23 -1.34 -12.08
C TYR A 117 0.05 -2.31 -13.24
N VAL A 118 -0.86 -3.23 -13.50
CA VAL A 118 -0.78 -4.18 -14.63
C VAL A 118 -1.76 -3.77 -15.74
N SER A 119 -3.03 -3.57 -15.37
CA SER A 119 -4.10 -3.07 -16.24
C SER A 119 -5.15 -2.32 -15.40
N GLU A 120 -6.23 -1.82 -16.01
CA GLU A 120 -7.28 -1.07 -15.30
C GLU A 120 -7.82 -1.81 -14.08
N ASN A 121 -7.98 -3.13 -14.21
CA ASN A 121 -8.56 -3.96 -13.17
C ASN A 121 -7.53 -4.89 -12.51
N ALA A 122 -6.26 -4.89 -12.92
CA ALA A 122 -5.26 -5.82 -12.38
C ALA A 122 -4.06 -5.10 -11.76
N PHE A 123 -3.72 -5.52 -10.56
CA PHE A 123 -2.64 -4.96 -9.74
C PHE A 123 -1.78 -6.09 -9.19
N GLN A 124 -0.51 -5.79 -8.94
CA GLN A 124 0.42 -6.70 -8.29
C GLN A 124 0.91 -6.11 -6.97
N PHE A 125 0.91 -6.92 -5.93
CA PHE A 125 1.56 -6.61 -4.65
C PHE A 125 2.73 -7.55 -4.46
N ILE A 126 3.92 -6.97 -4.38
CA ILE A 126 5.20 -7.68 -4.36
C ILE A 126 5.89 -7.40 -3.03
N PHE A 127 6.44 -8.44 -2.39
CA PHE A 127 7.25 -8.33 -1.18
C PHE A 127 8.74 -8.43 -1.56
N PRO A 128 9.42 -7.31 -1.91
CA PRO A 128 10.75 -7.33 -2.54
C PRO A 128 11.87 -7.84 -1.62
N ASN A 129 11.70 -7.74 -0.31
CA ASN A 129 12.74 -8.06 0.67
C ASN A 129 12.62 -9.50 1.21
N ILE A 130 11.84 -10.35 0.55
CA ILE A 130 11.55 -11.72 0.97
C ILE A 130 12.09 -12.68 -0.08
N GLU A 131 12.62 -13.83 0.37
CA GLU A 131 13.08 -14.90 -0.51
C GLU A 131 12.01 -15.30 -1.54
N ASN A 132 12.43 -15.50 -2.79
CA ASN A 132 11.57 -15.74 -3.95
C ASN A 132 10.62 -14.58 -4.34
N THR A 133 10.69 -13.44 -3.65
CA THR A 133 9.93 -12.21 -3.98
C THR A 133 8.43 -12.49 -4.21
N PRO A 134 7.69 -12.92 -3.17
CA PRO A 134 6.29 -13.28 -3.28
C PRO A 134 5.50 -12.17 -3.97
N THR A 135 4.74 -12.55 -4.99
CA THR A 135 3.98 -11.65 -5.86
C THR A 135 2.54 -12.12 -5.91
N PHE A 136 1.61 -11.22 -5.62
CA PHE A 136 0.19 -11.52 -5.56
C PHE A 136 -0.55 -10.62 -6.55
N ASN A 137 -1.36 -11.24 -7.42
CA ASN A 137 -2.24 -10.51 -8.33
C ASN A 137 -3.56 -10.22 -7.63
N VAL A 138 -4.04 -8.98 -7.74
CA VAL A 138 -5.32 -8.52 -7.21
C VAL A 138 -6.13 -7.96 -8.37
N ASN A 139 -7.37 -8.42 -8.51
CA ASN A 139 -8.32 -7.83 -9.43
C ASN A 139 -9.18 -6.79 -8.68
N ALA A 140 -9.34 -5.59 -9.24
CA ALA A 140 -10.17 -4.55 -8.64
C ALA A 140 -11.67 -4.90 -8.63
N ASP A 141 -12.12 -5.73 -9.58
CA ASP A 141 -13.51 -6.16 -9.72
C ASP A 141 -13.88 -7.28 -8.74
N ASP A 142 -12.90 -7.91 -8.10
CA ASP A 142 -13.15 -8.90 -7.06
C ASP A 142 -13.77 -8.24 -5.82
N ASP A 143 -14.49 -9.04 -5.03
CA ASP A 143 -15.12 -8.59 -3.80
C ASP A 143 -14.11 -7.92 -2.85
N GLU A 144 -14.45 -6.72 -2.35
CA GLU A 144 -13.54 -5.88 -1.56
C GLU A 144 -13.02 -6.56 -0.29
N GLN A 145 -13.80 -7.47 0.30
CA GLN A 145 -13.42 -8.17 1.53
C GLN A 145 -12.41 -9.29 1.25
N SER A 146 -12.46 -9.89 0.06
CA SER A 146 -11.69 -11.09 -0.26
C SER A 146 -10.54 -10.85 -1.24
N LYS A 147 -10.56 -9.79 -2.06
CA LYS A 147 -9.56 -9.56 -3.10
C LYS A 147 -8.12 -9.40 -2.59
N PHE A 148 -7.96 -8.99 -1.33
CA PHE A 148 -6.66 -8.87 -0.67
C PHE A 148 -6.30 -10.04 0.25
N ALA A 149 -7.14 -11.07 0.39
CA ALA A 149 -6.99 -12.13 1.39
C ALA A 149 -5.61 -12.81 1.31
N GLN A 150 -5.12 -13.11 0.10
CA GLN A 150 -3.80 -13.73 -0.08
C GLN A 150 -2.65 -12.78 0.31
N VAL A 151 -2.76 -11.49 -0.03
CA VAL A 151 -1.76 -10.47 0.34
C VAL A 151 -1.70 -10.30 1.85
N ILE A 152 -2.86 -10.25 2.50
CA ILE A 152 -3.00 -10.11 3.96
C ILE A 152 -2.45 -11.34 4.68
N GLU A 153 -2.80 -12.54 4.22
CA GLU A 153 -2.28 -13.76 4.82
C GLU A 153 -0.75 -13.84 4.68
N ALA A 154 -0.21 -13.53 3.51
CA ALA A 154 1.23 -13.44 3.31
C ALA A 154 1.87 -12.41 4.27
N TYR A 155 1.28 -11.22 4.39
CA TYR A 155 1.74 -10.21 5.33
C TYR A 155 1.81 -10.75 6.77
N LYS A 156 0.73 -11.38 7.26
CA LYS A 156 0.66 -11.95 8.62
C LYS A 156 1.74 -13.03 8.83
N GLN A 157 1.89 -13.95 7.88
CA GLN A 157 2.91 -15.01 7.95
C GLN A 157 4.34 -14.43 7.97
N LEU A 158 4.61 -13.36 7.21
CA LEU A 158 5.90 -12.69 7.20
C LEU A 158 6.19 -11.94 8.51
N VAL A 159 5.18 -11.28 9.08
CA VAL A 159 5.29 -10.69 10.42
C VAL A 159 5.61 -11.77 11.45
N ILE A 160 4.92 -12.92 11.44
CA ILE A 160 5.20 -14.04 12.35
C ILE A 160 6.64 -14.53 12.17
N LYS A 161 7.09 -14.79 10.94
CA LYS A 161 8.46 -15.24 10.64
C LYS A 161 9.53 -14.27 11.13
N THR A 162 9.23 -12.97 11.23
CA THR A 162 10.16 -11.97 11.77
C THR A 162 10.43 -12.19 13.27
N TYR A 163 9.55 -12.90 13.97
CA TYR A 163 9.61 -13.13 15.43
C TYR A 163 9.71 -14.60 15.84
N THR A 164 9.61 -15.55 14.91
CA THR A 164 9.86 -16.97 15.18
C THR A 164 11.36 -17.23 15.14
N ILE A 165 11.92 -17.61 16.29
CA ILE A 165 13.32 -18.06 16.47
C ILE A 165 13.41 -19.55 16.16
#